data_AF-A0A963WF45-F1
#
_entry.id   AF-A0A963WF45-F1
#
_cell.length_a   1.000
_cell.length_b   1.000
_cell.length_c   1.000
_cell.angle_alpha   90.00
_cell.angle_beta   90.00
_cell.angle_gamma   90.00
#
_symmetry.space_group_name_H-M   'P 1'
#
loop_
_entity.id
_entity.type
_entity.pdbx_description
1 polymer ?
#
loop_
_entity_poly.entity_id
_entity_poly.type
_entity_poly.pdbx_seq_one_letter_code
_entity_poly.pdbx_strand_id
1 'polypeptide(L)'
;YRAALEVASKDRGIDGVLVIYSPKFGGDADAVADVLVQAKPRMSKPLVACWMGDASVQPARHALADALIPSFRTPEAAVGAFGNIASFYQNQQLLQQTPPPLSHELSAPDVEGARLLIEGVLTERRKVLTEMESKALLSAFHIPVTQTLLARTAAEAMMIATQLGFPVALKIDSPDVSHKSDVGGVALNVMNATAVRDIWHEMMDAVHERVPDARINGVTVQAMARKARGRELYIGVVTDDPFG
;
A
#
# COMPACT_ATOMS: atom_id res chain seq x y z
N TYR A 1 -13.58 -5.16 -45.70
CA TYR A 1 -13.20 -5.62 -44.35
C TYR A 1 -11.81 -6.24 -44.30
N ARG A 2 -11.51 -7.34 -45.01
CA ARG A 2 -10.22 -8.05 -44.93
C ARG A 2 -8.99 -7.14 -45.11
N ALA A 3 -8.90 -6.44 -46.24
CA ALA A 3 -7.77 -5.55 -46.52
C ALA A 3 -7.58 -4.45 -45.46
N ALA A 4 -8.67 -3.82 -45.01
CA ALA A 4 -8.62 -2.79 -43.97
C ALA A 4 -8.12 -3.37 -42.62
N LEU A 5 -8.58 -4.57 -42.25
CA LEU A 5 -8.16 -5.25 -41.04
C LEU A 5 -6.68 -5.64 -41.08
N GLU A 6 -6.20 -6.12 -42.23
CA GLU A 6 -4.79 -6.46 -42.42
C GLU A 6 -3.87 -5.24 -42.34
N VAL A 7 -4.27 -4.12 -42.93
CA VAL A 7 -3.52 -2.85 -42.84
C VAL A 7 -3.51 -2.35 -41.39
N ALA A 8 -4.69 -2.24 -40.76
CA ALA A 8 -4.81 -1.75 -39.39
C ALA A 8 -4.07 -2.62 -38.37
N SER A 9 -4.07 -3.94 -38.58
CA SER A 9 -3.33 -4.86 -37.71
C SER A 9 -1.82 -4.67 -37.79
N LYS A 10 -1.27 -4.21 -38.92
CA LYS A 10 0.18 -4.06 -39.13
C LYS A 10 0.71 -2.65 -38.81
N ASP A 11 -0.15 -1.65 -38.78
CA ASP A 11 0.24 -0.25 -38.56
C ASP A 11 0.68 0.00 -37.11
N ARG A 12 1.90 0.49 -36.88
CA ARG A 12 2.39 0.77 -35.51
C ARG A 12 1.64 1.89 -34.79
N GLY A 13 0.92 2.77 -35.50
CA GLY A 13 0.12 3.84 -34.92
C GLY A 13 -1.27 3.42 -34.45
N ILE A 14 -1.63 2.14 -34.58
CA ILE A 14 -2.94 1.60 -34.19
C ILE A 14 -2.73 0.57 -33.08
N ASP A 15 -3.28 0.80 -31.90
CA ASP A 15 -3.13 -0.11 -30.75
C ASP A 15 -4.25 -1.14 -30.64
N GLY A 16 -5.34 -0.99 -31.39
CA GLY A 16 -6.47 -1.91 -31.41
C GLY A 16 -7.45 -1.59 -32.53
N VAL A 17 -8.30 -2.55 -32.88
CA VAL A 17 -9.25 -2.41 -34.00
C VAL A 17 -10.67 -2.68 -33.51
N LEU A 18 -11.55 -1.70 -33.71
CA LEU A 18 -13.00 -1.85 -33.60
C LEU A 18 -13.59 -2.04 -34.99
N VAL A 19 -14.25 -3.17 -35.24
CA VAL A 19 -15.00 -3.38 -36.47
C VAL A 19 -16.48 -3.19 -36.20
N ILE A 20 -17.10 -2.24 -36.89
CA ILE A 20 -18.53 -1.97 -36.80
C ILE A 20 -19.22 -2.49 -38.07
N TYR A 21 -20.28 -3.26 -37.87
CA TYR A 21 -21.18 -3.72 -38.91
C TYR A 21 -22.60 -3.26 -38.59
N SER A 22 -23.26 -2.64 -39.58
CA SER A 22 -24.68 -2.31 -39.54
C SER A 22 -25.34 -2.94 -40.76
N PRO A 23 -26.49 -3.63 -40.63
CA PRO A 23 -27.11 -4.33 -41.74
C PRO A 23 -27.59 -3.33 -42.77
N LYS A 24 -27.36 -3.66 -44.03
CA LYS A 24 -27.82 -2.89 -45.18
C LYS A 24 -28.26 -3.85 -46.26
N PHE A 25 -29.11 -3.38 -47.16
CA PHE A 25 -29.57 -4.19 -48.29
C PHE A 25 -28.36 -4.73 -49.09
N GLY A 26 -28.36 -6.04 -49.36
CA GLY A 26 -27.27 -6.73 -50.03
C GLY A 26 -25.98 -6.94 -49.20
N GLY A 27 -26.00 -6.62 -47.89
CA GLY A 27 -24.89 -6.90 -46.99
C GLY A 27 -24.98 -8.30 -46.37
N ASP A 28 -23.83 -8.97 -46.26
CA ASP A 28 -23.70 -10.27 -45.62
C ASP A 28 -22.94 -10.12 -44.29
N ALA A 29 -23.67 -10.24 -43.18
CA ALA A 29 -23.12 -10.07 -41.84
C ALA A 29 -22.21 -11.22 -41.42
N ASP A 30 -22.51 -12.43 -41.90
CA ASP A 30 -21.82 -13.68 -41.56
C ASP A 30 -20.50 -13.73 -42.32
N ALA A 31 -20.49 -13.40 -43.61
CA ALA A 31 -19.26 -13.31 -44.39
C ALA A 31 -18.27 -12.28 -43.82
N VAL A 32 -18.77 -11.16 -43.25
CA VAL A 32 -17.89 -10.19 -42.59
C VAL A 32 -17.38 -10.73 -41.25
N ALA A 33 -18.19 -11.44 -40.48
CA ALA A 33 -17.74 -12.08 -39.25
C ALA A 33 -16.66 -13.14 -39.53
N ASP A 34 -16.83 -13.97 -40.55
CA ASP A 34 -15.84 -14.97 -40.98
C ASP A 34 -14.49 -14.34 -41.33
N VAL A 35 -14.49 -13.15 -41.94
CA VAL A 35 -13.27 -12.39 -42.20
C VAL A 35 -12.54 -12.03 -40.91
N LEU A 36 -13.27 -11.64 -39.86
CA LEU A 36 -12.69 -11.32 -38.55
C LEU A 36 -12.17 -12.57 -37.85
N VAL A 37 -12.94 -13.66 -37.87
CA VAL A 37 -12.56 -14.96 -37.29
C VAL A 37 -11.25 -15.46 -37.92
N GLN A 38 -11.13 -15.41 -39.24
CA GLN A 38 -9.91 -15.82 -39.95
C GLN A 38 -8.71 -14.91 -39.67
N ALA A 39 -8.95 -13.64 -39.38
CA ALA A 39 -7.89 -12.68 -39.10
C ALA A 39 -7.39 -12.76 -37.65
N LYS A 40 -8.27 -13.05 -36.68
CA LYS A 40 -7.97 -13.01 -35.23
C LYS A 40 -6.69 -13.76 -34.81
N PRO A 41 -6.38 -14.97 -35.31
CA PRO A 41 -5.15 -15.68 -34.93
C PRO A 41 -3.86 -14.99 -35.38
N ARG A 42 -3.94 -14.13 -36.41
CA ARG A 42 -2.80 -13.40 -36.98
C ARG A 42 -2.63 -12.01 -36.37
N MET A 43 -3.55 -11.60 -35.50
CA MET A 43 -3.54 -10.29 -34.86
C MET A 43 -2.93 -10.36 -33.47
N SER A 44 -1.93 -9.51 -33.22
CA SER A 44 -1.35 -9.29 -31.89
C SER A 44 -2.06 -8.18 -31.10
N LYS A 45 -2.96 -7.44 -31.75
CA LYS A 45 -3.68 -6.29 -31.18
C LYS A 45 -5.11 -6.68 -30.79
N PRO A 46 -5.70 -6.03 -29.77
CA PRO A 46 -7.11 -6.18 -29.44
C PRO A 46 -8.01 -5.96 -30.66
N LEU A 47 -8.90 -6.94 -30.91
CA LEU A 47 -9.93 -6.88 -31.93
C LEU A 47 -11.29 -6.93 -31.22
N VAL A 48 -12.09 -5.89 -31.38
CA VAL A 48 -13.45 -5.80 -30.85
C VAL A 48 -14.42 -5.65 -32.01
N ALA A 49 -15.58 -6.28 -31.89
CA ALA A 49 -16.65 -6.23 -32.87
C ALA A 49 -17.87 -5.47 -32.34
N CYS A 50 -18.58 -4.78 -33.22
CA CYS A 50 -19.90 -4.21 -32.96
C CYS A 50 -20.83 -4.58 -34.11
N TRP A 51 -21.68 -5.59 -33.91
CA TRP A 51 -22.67 -6.00 -34.90
C TRP A 51 -24.02 -5.43 -34.50
N MET A 52 -24.47 -4.41 -35.22
CA MET A 52 -25.80 -3.82 -35.09
C MET A 52 -26.77 -4.64 -35.96
N GLY A 53 -28.07 -4.68 -35.66
CA GLY A 53 -29.05 -5.46 -36.45
C GLY A 53 -29.81 -6.56 -35.71
N ASP A 54 -29.51 -6.74 -34.43
CA ASP A 54 -30.19 -7.65 -33.51
C ASP A 54 -30.38 -9.08 -34.06
N ALA A 55 -31.62 -9.53 -34.31
CA ALA A 55 -31.94 -10.88 -34.77
C ALA A 55 -31.25 -11.22 -36.11
N SER A 56 -31.11 -10.24 -37.02
CA SER A 56 -30.52 -10.45 -38.36
C SER A 56 -29.02 -10.75 -38.36
N VAL A 57 -28.35 -10.57 -37.22
CA VAL A 57 -26.91 -10.75 -37.06
C VAL A 57 -26.54 -11.76 -35.97
N GLN A 58 -27.52 -12.53 -35.48
CA GLN A 58 -27.26 -13.51 -34.43
C GLN A 58 -26.24 -14.58 -34.84
N PRO A 59 -26.31 -15.19 -36.04
CA PRO A 59 -25.31 -16.18 -36.45
C PRO A 59 -23.89 -15.60 -36.47
N ALA A 60 -23.70 -14.42 -37.08
CA ALA A 60 -22.44 -13.68 -37.05
C ALA A 60 -21.91 -13.45 -35.63
N ARG A 61 -22.77 -13.06 -34.67
CA ARG A 61 -22.35 -12.85 -33.27
C ARG A 61 -21.93 -14.14 -32.58
N HIS A 62 -22.57 -15.27 -32.87
CA HIS A 62 -22.16 -16.58 -32.33
C HIS A 62 -20.78 -16.96 -32.88
N ALA A 63 -20.56 -16.83 -34.20
CA ALA A 63 -19.26 -17.12 -34.80
C ALA A 63 -18.13 -16.25 -34.21
N LEU A 64 -18.40 -14.96 -33.95
CA LEU A 64 -17.45 -14.07 -33.27
C LEU A 64 -17.17 -14.53 -31.83
N ALA A 65 -18.19 -14.92 -31.07
CA ALA A 65 -18.05 -15.39 -29.69
C ALA A 65 -17.25 -16.71 -29.63
N ASP A 66 -17.53 -17.66 -30.52
CA ASP A 66 -16.81 -18.94 -30.62
C ASP A 66 -15.32 -18.72 -30.94
N ALA A 67 -15.00 -17.67 -31.70
CA ALA A 67 -13.63 -17.25 -32.00
C ALA A 67 -12.99 -16.36 -30.91
N LEU A 68 -13.65 -16.18 -29.76
CA LEU A 68 -13.23 -15.32 -28.65
C LEU A 68 -13.01 -13.86 -29.06
N ILE A 69 -13.85 -13.35 -29.98
CA ILE A 69 -13.89 -11.95 -30.39
C ILE A 69 -15.05 -11.27 -29.62
N PRO A 70 -14.76 -10.36 -28.68
CA PRO A 70 -15.82 -9.66 -27.95
C PRO A 70 -16.68 -8.84 -28.92
N SER A 71 -17.99 -9.10 -28.90
CA SER A 71 -18.96 -8.48 -29.81
C SER A 71 -20.03 -7.72 -29.02
N PHE A 72 -20.27 -6.47 -29.41
CA PHE A 72 -21.21 -5.57 -28.77
C PHE A 72 -22.36 -5.19 -29.70
N ARG A 73 -23.49 -4.81 -29.10
CA ARG A 73 -24.70 -4.41 -29.86
C ARG A 73 -24.72 -2.94 -30.25
N THR A 74 -23.94 -2.11 -29.55
CA THR A 74 -23.88 -0.66 -29.75
C THR A 74 -22.43 -0.19 -29.82
N PRO A 75 -22.13 0.82 -30.65
CA PRO A 75 -20.79 1.40 -30.73
C PRO A 75 -20.29 1.94 -29.39
N GLU A 76 -21.16 2.53 -28.57
CA GLU A 76 -20.82 3.12 -27.26
C GLU A 76 -20.30 2.05 -26.30
N ALA A 77 -20.93 0.87 -26.27
CA ALA A 77 -20.48 -0.23 -25.44
C ALA A 77 -19.13 -0.78 -25.94
N ALA A 78 -18.92 -0.85 -27.26
CA ALA A 78 -17.66 -1.29 -27.84
C ALA A 78 -16.51 -0.31 -27.56
N VAL A 79 -16.76 1.00 -27.65
CA VAL A 79 -15.79 2.04 -27.29
C VAL A 79 -15.52 2.03 -25.79
N GLY A 80 -16.55 1.84 -24.96
CA GLY A 80 -16.39 1.66 -23.52
C GLY A 80 -15.48 0.48 -23.16
N ALA A 81 -15.59 -0.64 -23.90
CA ALA A 81 -14.69 -1.77 -23.74
C ALA A 81 -13.23 -1.41 -24.06
N PHE A 82 -12.98 -0.65 -25.13
CA PHE A 82 -11.64 -0.12 -25.43
C PHE A 82 -11.13 0.83 -24.34
N GLY A 83 -11.99 1.70 -23.81
CA GLY A 83 -11.67 2.59 -22.69
C GLY A 83 -11.25 1.81 -21.44
N ASN A 84 -11.93 0.71 -21.13
CA ASN A 84 -11.56 -0.18 -20.02
C ASN A 84 -10.21 -0.87 -20.25
N ILE A 85 -9.94 -1.36 -21.46
CA ILE A 85 -8.64 -1.97 -21.82
C ILE A 85 -7.51 -0.94 -21.68
N ALA A 86 -7.72 0.27 -22.20
CA ALA A 86 -6.75 1.35 -22.10
C ALA A 86 -6.50 1.75 -20.64
N SER A 87 -7.56 1.89 -19.84
CA SER A 87 -7.45 2.24 -18.42
C SER A 87 -6.75 1.15 -17.62
N PHE A 88 -7.07 -0.13 -17.89
CA PHE A 88 -6.37 -1.26 -17.28
C PHE A 88 -4.88 -1.24 -17.58
N TYR A 89 -4.51 -1.02 -18.85
CA TYR A 89 -3.10 -0.97 -19.26
C TYR A 89 -2.36 0.23 -18.63
N GLN A 90 -2.99 1.41 -18.61
CA GLN A 90 -2.45 2.59 -17.91
C GLN A 90 -2.25 2.32 -16.41
N ASN A 91 -3.24 1.72 -15.75
CA ASN A 91 -3.14 1.38 -14.33
C ASN A 91 -2.05 0.34 -14.07
N GLN A 92 -1.88 -0.67 -14.94
CA GLN A 92 -0.77 -1.63 -14.83
C GLN A 92 0.59 -0.94 -14.97
N GLN A 93 0.73 -0.01 -15.92
CA GLN A 93 1.96 0.77 -16.02
C GLN A 93 2.21 1.62 -14.77
N LEU A 94 1.19 2.27 -14.23
CA LEU A 94 1.29 3.04 -12.98
C LEU A 94 1.65 2.16 -11.78
N LEU A 95 1.11 0.94 -11.69
CA LEU A 95 1.45 -0.02 -10.64
C LEU A 95 2.91 -0.51 -10.74
N GLN A 96 3.45 -0.59 -11.96
CA GLN A 96 4.85 -0.93 -12.20
C GLN A 96 5.80 0.26 -12.02
N GLN A 97 5.29 1.49 -11.90
CA GLN A 97 6.11 2.63 -11.57
C GLN A 97 6.42 2.59 -10.06
N THR A 98 7.62 2.13 -9.71
CA THR A 98 8.22 2.48 -8.43
C THR A 98 8.30 4.01 -8.41
N PRO A 99 7.68 4.69 -7.41
CA PRO A 99 7.89 6.13 -7.26
C PRO A 99 9.39 6.40 -7.29
N PRO A 100 9.86 7.48 -7.96
CA PRO A 100 11.27 7.82 -7.92
C PRO A 100 11.71 7.89 -6.44
N PRO A 101 12.92 7.39 -6.10
CA PRO A 101 13.34 7.39 -4.72
C PRO A 101 13.32 8.82 -4.18
N LEU A 102 12.77 8.98 -2.97
CA LEU A 102 12.73 10.26 -2.24
C LEU A 102 14.14 10.84 -1.98
N SER A 103 15.20 10.12 -2.35
CA SER A 103 16.61 10.46 -2.15
C SER A 103 17.06 11.77 -2.80
N HIS A 104 16.31 12.31 -3.77
CA HIS A 104 16.63 13.62 -4.34
C HIS A 104 16.25 14.79 -3.43
N GLU A 105 15.31 14.60 -2.51
CA GLU A 105 14.82 15.65 -1.58
C GLU A 105 15.38 15.51 -0.16
N LEU A 106 15.85 14.30 0.20
CA LEU A 106 16.36 14.00 1.53
C LEU A 106 17.89 14.07 1.56
N SER A 107 18.43 14.57 2.67
CA SER A 107 19.88 14.49 2.94
C SER A 107 20.33 13.03 3.03
N ALA A 108 21.63 12.78 2.93
CA ALA A 108 22.18 11.46 3.19
C ALA A 108 21.72 10.95 4.59
N PRO A 109 21.37 9.66 4.73
CA PRO A 109 21.02 9.09 6.02
C PRO A 109 22.23 9.10 6.96
N ASP A 110 21.98 9.21 8.26
CA ASP A 110 23.01 9.20 9.30
C ASP A 110 23.44 7.77 9.64
N VAL A 111 24.19 7.17 8.71
CA VAL A 111 24.70 5.79 8.84
C VAL A 111 25.66 5.65 10.02
N GLU A 112 26.45 6.70 10.29
CA GLU A 112 27.44 6.67 11.37
C GLU A 112 26.76 6.72 12.74
N GLY A 113 25.79 7.63 12.93
CA GLY A 113 24.97 7.67 14.15
C GLY A 113 24.20 6.38 14.39
N ALA A 114 23.63 5.80 13.33
CA ALA A 114 22.98 4.48 13.39
C ALA A 114 23.95 3.37 13.83
N ARG A 115 25.17 3.35 13.29
CA ARG A 115 26.20 2.36 13.64
C ARG A 115 26.62 2.48 15.11
N LEU A 116 26.91 3.71 15.57
CA LEU A 116 27.31 3.98 16.95
C LEU A 116 26.21 3.54 17.94
N LEU A 117 24.94 3.77 17.62
CA LEU A 117 23.81 3.31 18.43
C LEU A 117 23.79 1.78 18.55
N ILE A 118 23.93 1.06 17.44
CA ILE A 118 23.96 -0.41 17.44
C ILE A 118 25.17 -0.95 18.20
N GLU A 119 26.34 -0.35 18.02
CA GLU A 119 27.56 -0.74 18.75
C GLU A 119 27.42 -0.55 20.27
N GLY A 120 26.77 0.53 20.70
CA GLY A 120 26.44 0.74 22.12
C GLY A 120 25.57 -0.38 22.69
N VAL A 121 24.51 -0.74 21.99
CA VAL A 121 23.58 -1.82 22.39
C VAL A 121 24.30 -3.18 22.47
N LEU A 122 25.16 -3.47 21.49
CA LEU A 122 25.94 -4.71 21.46
C LEU A 122 27.00 -4.75 22.58
N THR A 123 27.59 -3.61 22.94
CA THR A 123 28.55 -3.50 24.05
C THR A 123 27.89 -3.82 25.39
N GLU A 124 26.62 -3.42 25.56
CA GLU A 124 25.78 -3.79 26.70
C GLU A 124 25.27 -5.24 26.66
N ARG A 125 25.70 -6.02 25.66
CA ARG A 125 25.29 -7.41 25.41
C ARG A 125 23.77 -7.58 25.22
N ARG A 126 23.09 -6.52 24.79
CA ARG A 126 21.67 -6.57 24.45
C ARG A 126 21.51 -6.98 22.99
N LYS A 127 20.41 -7.69 22.72
CA LYS A 127 20.00 -8.09 21.36
C LYS A 127 18.71 -7.39 20.90
N VAL A 128 18.12 -6.58 21.77
CA VAL A 128 16.84 -5.91 21.55
C VAL A 128 17.04 -4.42 21.86
N LEU A 129 16.62 -3.58 20.92
CA LEU A 129 16.60 -2.14 21.07
C LEU A 129 15.42 -1.73 21.95
N THR A 130 15.62 -0.69 22.76
CA THR A 130 14.50 0.01 23.40
C THR A 130 13.65 0.73 22.35
N GLU A 131 12.46 1.20 22.74
CA GLU A 131 11.60 1.94 21.82
C GLU A 131 12.25 3.26 21.36
N MET A 132 12.98 3.94 22.24
CA MET A 132 13.69 5.17 21.89
C MET A 132 14.85 4.89 20.93
N GLU A 133 15.65 3.86 21.19
CA GLU A 133 16.74 3.43 20.31
C GLU A 133 16.22 3.02 18.93
N SER A 134 15.13 2.25 18.90
CA SER A 134 14.47 1.84 17.65
C SER A 134 14.01 3.06 16.83
N LYS A 135 13.41 4.05 17.48
CA LYS A 135 12.96 5.28 16.81
C LYS A 135 14.11 6.15 16.34
N ALA A 136 15.18 6.26 17.13
CA ALA A 136 16.39 6.98 16.73
C ALA A 136 17.02 6.34 15.48
N LEU A 137 17.12 5.00 15.46
CA LEU A 137 17.61 4.25 14.31
C LEU A 137 16.75 4.51 13.06
N LEU A 138 15.42 4.39 13.18
CA LEU A 138 14.50 4.67 12.07
C LEU A 138 14.61 6.11 11.57
N SER A 139 14.72 7.08 12.49
CA SER A 139 14.88 8.49 12.15
C SER A 139 16.19 8.79 11.43
N ALA A 140 17.28 8.06 11.71
CA ALA A 140 18.55 8.20 10.99
C ALA A 140 18.42 7.86 9.49
N PHE A 141 17.41 7.08 9.12
CA PHE A 141 17.05 6.73 7.74
C PHE A 141 15.79 7.45 7.24
N HIS A 142 15.43 8.59 7.86
CA HIS A 142 14.30 9.45 7.48
C HIS A 142 12.92 8.78 7.58
N ILE A 143 12.80 7.67 8.29
CA ILE A 143 11.51 7.05 8.57
C ILE A 143 10.81 7.91 9.66
N PRO A 144 9.64 8.51 9.37
CA PRO A 144 8.98 9.38 10.34
C PRO A 144 8.54 8.60 11.58
N VAL A 145 8.97 9.06 12.76
CA VAL A 145 8.63 8.47 14.05
C VAL A 145 7.91 9.49 14.94
N THR A 146 7.11 9.01 15.89
CA THR A 146 6.48 9.90 16.88
C THR A 146 7.51 10.40 17.87
N GLN A 147 7.46 11.70 18.18
CA GLN A 147 8.29 12.28 19.23
C GLN A 147 8.02 11.56 20.55
N THR A 148 9.11 11.07 21.16
CA THR A 148 9.08 10.17 22.32
C THR A 148 10.11 10.63 23.32
N LEU A 149 9.69 10.81 24.56
CA LEU A 149 10.55 11.28 25.64
C LEU A 149 10.38 10.37 26.85
N LEU A 150 11.48 10.02 27.51
CA LEU A 150 11.48 9.24 28.74
C LEU A 150 11.24 10.17 29.94
N ALA A 151 10.20 9.89 30.70
CA ALA A 151 10.09 10.37 32.08
C ALA A 151 10.57 9.27 33.03
N ARG A 152 11.12 9.65 34.18
CA ARG A 152 11.48 8.79 35.31
C ARG A 152 10.58 9.02 36.52
N THR A 153 9.79 10.09 36.51
CA THR A 153 8.82 10.41 37.56
C THR A 153 7.48 10.83 36.96
N ALA A 154 6.41 10.71 37.75
CA ALA A 154 5.09 11.19 37.34
C ALA A 154 5.10 12.69 37.03
N ALA A 155 5.86 13.49 37.79
CA ALA A 155 6.01 14.92 37.56
C ALA A 155 6.69 15.22 36.21
N GLU A 156 7.77 14.50 35.88
CA GLU A 156 8.41 14.61 34.57
C GLU A 156 7.45 14.22 33.44
N ALA A 157 6.66 13.15 33.62
CA ALA A 157 5.70 12.71 32.62
C ALA A 157 4.63 13.77 32.36
N MET A 158 4.12 14.42 33.41
CA MET A 158 3.19 15.54 33.29
C MET A 158 3.78 16.71 32.52
N MET A 159 5.02 17.11 32.83
CA MET A 159 5.69 18.20 32.13
C MET A 159 5.89 17.87 30.65
N ILE A 160 6.40 16.68 30.35
CA ILE A 160 6.61 16.21 28.98
C ILE A 160 5.29 16.16 28.22
N ALA A 161 4.23 15.61 28.79
CA ALA A 161 2.92 15.55 28.15
C ALA A 161 2.35 16.94 27.85
N THR A 162 2.57 17.89 28.77
CA THR A 162 2.16 19.29 28.58
C THR A 162 2.94 19.96 27.45
N GLN A 163 4.24 19.65 27.32
CA GLN A 163 5.09 20.17 26.24
C GLN A 163 4.74 19.57 24.87
N LEU A 164 4.48 18.26 24.80
CA LEU A 164 4.10 17.56 23.57
C LEU A 164 2.68 17.92 23.10
N GLY A 165 1.81 18.30 24.02
CA GLY A 165 0.40 18.55 23.76
C GLY A 165 -0.43 17.27 23.75
N PHE A 166 -1.71 17.41 24.10
CA PHE A 166 -2.62 16.29 24.25
C PHE A 166 -3.40 15.98 22.94
N PRO A 167 -3.78 14.71 22.71
CA PRO A 167 -3.59 13.55 23.57
C PRO A 167 -2.22 12.89 23.42
N VAL A 168 -1.76 12.28 24.51
CA VAL A 168 -0.51 11.52 24.57
C VAL A 168 -0.76 10.03 24.84
N ALA A 169 0.24 9.21 24.54
CA ALA A 169 0.36 7.83 24.97
C ALA A 169 1.47 7.72 26.02
N LEU A 170 1.25 6.87 27.03
CA LEU A 170 2.24 6.46 28.02
C LEU A 170 2.57 4.98 27.76
N LYS A 171 3.86 4.63 27.74
CA LYS A 171 4.29 3.24 27.62
C LYS A 171 5.49 2.95 28.51
N ILE A 172 5.44 1.86 29.28
CA ILE A 172 6.54 1.44 30.15
C ILE A 172 7.83 1.27 29.34
N ASP A 173 8.95 1.79 29.87
CA ASP A 173 10.28 1.54 29.33
C ASP A 173 11.02 0.56 30.25
N SER A 174 11.15 -0.68 29.78
CA SER A 174 11.86 -1.73 30.49
C SER A 174 12.45 -2.73 29.50
N PRO A 175 13.74 -3.10 29.62
CA PRO A 175 14.33 -4.18 28.83
C PRO A 175 13.73 -5.55 29.17
N ASP A 176 13.09 -5.68 30.33
CA ASP A 176 12.55 -6.93 30.85
C ASP A 176 11.05 -7.11 30.50
N VAL A 177 10.45 -6.10 29.82
CA VAL A 177 9.05 -6.11 29.38
C VAL A 177 8.96 -5.91 27.87
N SER A 178 8.90 -7.01 27.12
CA SER A 178 8.73 -6.98 25.65
C SER A 178 7.27 -6.68 25.24
N HIS A 179 6.31 -7.42 25.81
CA HIS A 179 4.88 -7.26 25.54
C HIS A 179 4.21 -6.31 26.55
N LYS A 180 4.43 -5.01 26.35
CA LYS A 180 3.99 -3.94 27.27
C LYS A 180 2.49 -3.98 27.56
N SER A 181 1.65 -4.23 26.56
CA SER A 181 0.19 -4.26 26.73
C SER A 181 -0.27 -5.36 27.70
N ASP A 182 0.40 -6.52 27.70
CA ASP A 182 0.02 -7.69 28.50
C ASP A 182 0.23 -7.46 30.00
N VAL A 183 1.16 -6.56 30.34
CA VAL A 183 1.44 -6.16 31.72
C VAL A 183 0.78 -4.84 32.10
N GLY A 184 -0.09 -4.28 31.27
CA GLY A 184 -0.70 -2.96 31.53
C GLY A 184 0.27 -1.79 31.35
N GLY A 185 1.40 -2.02 30.70
CA GLY A 185 2.45 -1.04 30.42
C GLY A 185 2.14 -0.11 29.25
N VAL A 186 0.87 0.04 28.84
CA VAL A 186 0.46 0.93 27.74
C VAL A 186 -0.85 1.63 28.10
N ALA A 187 -0.86 2.96 27.99
CA ALA A 187 -2.06 3.78 28.05
C ALA A 187 -2.10 4.74 26.86
N LEU A 188 -3.23 4.79 26.17
CA LEU A 188 -3.43 5.62 24.97
C LEU A 188 -4.47 6.71 25.24
N ASN A 189 -4.48 7.75 24.40
CA ASN A 189 -5.47 8.83 24.46
C ASN A 189 -5.56 9.52 25.83
N VAL A 190 -4.43 9.74 26.50
CA VAL A 190 -4.41 10.47 27.77
C VAL A 190 -4.56 11.96 27.49
N MET A 191 -5.57 12.58 28.08
CA MET A 191 -6.10 13.88 27.64
C MET A 191 -5.62 15.09 28.44
N ASN A 192 -5.06 14.89 29.62
CA ASN A 192 -4.62 15.98 30.51
C ASN A 192 -3.54 15.52 31.48
N ALA A 193 -2.83 16.48 32.10
CA ALA A 193 -1.70 16.22 32.98
C ALA A 193 -2.09 15.43 34.25
N THR A 194 -3.27 15.66 34.83
CA THR A 194 -3.71 14.91 36.01
C THR A 194 -3.86 13.42 35.69
N ALA A 195 -4.50 13.11 34.56
CA ALA A 195 -4.62 11.73 34.09
C ALA A 195 -3.26 11.08 33.80
N VAL A 196 -2.29 11.84 33.27
CA VAL A 196 -0.91 11.36 33.07
C VAL A 196 -0.28 10.90 34.39
N ARG A 197 -0.43 11.68 35.46
CA ARG A 197 0.09 11.33 36.80
C ARG A 197 -0.56 10.07 37.35
N ASP A 198 -1.89 10.00 37.27
CA ASP A 198 -2.63 8.89 37.88
C ASP A 198 -2.32 7.58 37.12
N ILE A 199 -2.36 7.61 35.79
CA ILE A 199 -1.98 6.48 34.92
C ILE A 199 -0.52 6.07 35.12
N TRP A 200 0.39 7.02 35.35
CA TRP A 200 1.78 6.69 35.64
C TRP A 200 1.89 5.79 36.88
N HIS A 201 1.22 6.15 37.98
CA HIS A 201 1.24 5.35 39.20
C HIS A 201 0.60 3.98 38.99
N GLU A 202 -0.59 3.95 38.38
CA GLU A 202 -1.29 2.70 38.05
C GLU A 202 -0.42 1.77 37.19
N MET A 203 0.31 2.31 36.22
CA MET A 203 1.19 1.54 35.34
C MET A 203 2.40 0.97 36.09
N MET A 204 3.02 1.77 36.96
CA MET A 204 4.15 1.30 37.78
C MET A 204 3.72 0.19 38.74
N ASP A 205 2.57 0.35 39.40
CA ASP A 205 2.02 -0.65 40.32
C ASP A 205 1.66 -1.94 39.57
N ALA A 206 0.99 -1.84 38.42
CA ALA A 206 0.60 -2.99 37.61
C ALA A 206 1.80 -3.80 37.08
N VAL A 207 2.87 -3.12 36.65
CA VAL A 207 4.09 -3.80 36.18
C VAL A 207 4.83 -4.43 37.36
N HIS A 208 4.91 -3.77 38.51
CA HIS A 208 5.55 -4.32 39.70
C HIS A 208 4.80 -5.55 40.26
N GLU A 209 3.47 -5.58 40.16
CA GLU A 209 2.68 -6.75 40.56
C GLU A 209 2.90 -7.94 39.62
N ARG A 210 2.93 -7.70 38.30
CA ARG A 210 2.96 -8.76 37.28
C ARG A 210 4.38 -9.24 36.95
N VAL A 211 5.37 -8.37 37.04
CA VAL A 211 6.79 -8.65 36.79
C VAL A 211 7.64 -7.99 37.88
N PRO A 212 7.66 -8.54 39.11
CA PRO A 212 8.27 -7.88 40.27
C PRO A 212 9.75 -7.57 40.13
N ASP A 213 10.48 -8.42 39.41
CA ASP A 213 11.93 -8.29 39.19
C ASP A 213 12.29 -7.48 37.94
N ALA A 214 11.30 -6.88 37.25
CA ALA A 214 11.55 -6.08 36.06
C ALA A 214 12.33 -4.80 36.39
N ARG A 215 13.41 -4.56 35.65
CA ARG A 215 14.11 -3.27 35.69
C ARG A 215 13.30 -2.26 34.89
N ILE A 216 12.75 -1.27 35.57
CA ILE A 216 11.97 -0.20 34.94
C ILE A 216 12.85 1.05 34.83
N ASN A 217 13.08 1.51 33.60
CA ASN A 217 13.81 2.76 33.35
C ASN A 217 12.93 3.99 33.58
N GLY A 218 11.62 3.83 33.38
CA GLY A 218 10.60 4.87 33.49
C GLY A 218 9.40 4.59 32.57
N VAL A 219 8.72 5.65 32.12
CA VAL A 219 7.64 5.57 31.12
C VAL A 219 7.93 6.56 30.01
N THR A 220 7.82 6.10 28.77
CA THR A 220 7.88 6.97 27.61
C THR A 220 6.54 7.68 27.40
N VAL A 221 6.61 8.98 27.12
CA VAL A 221 5.47 9.82 26.77
C VAL A 221 5.59 10.19 25.29
N GLN A 222 4.49 10.03 24.55
CA GLN A 222 4.47 10.16 23.09
C GLN A 222 3.24 10.90 22.60
N ALA A 223 3.38 11.75 21.60
CA ALA A 223 2.22 12.35 20.94
C ALA A 223 1.40 11.28 20.18
N MET A 224 0.08 11.33 20.28
CA MET A 224 -0.80 10.44 19.50
C MET A 224 -0.80 10.85 18.02
N ALA A 225 -0.59 9.89 17.12
CA ALA A 225 -0.72 10.12 15.69
C ALA A 225 -2.21 10.28 15.32
N ARG A 226 -2.61 11.49 14.92
CA ARG A 226 -3.99 11.78 14.48
C ARG A 226 -4.07 11.78 12.96
N LYS A 227 -4.66 10.74 12.37
CA LYS A 227 -5.02 10.72 10.93
C LYS A 227 -6.48 10.29 10.79
N ALA A 228 -7.36 11.21 10.37
CA ALA A 228 -8.81 10.99 10.22
C ALA A 228 -9.17 9.84 9.25
N ARG A 229 -8.23 9.44 8.38
CA ARG A 229 -8.34 8.29 7.47
C ARG A 229 -7.03 7.51 7.39
N GLY A 230 -6.32 7.41 8.52
CA GLY A 230 -5.10 6.61 8.61
C GLY A 230 -5.40 5.16 8.26
N ARG A 231 -4.53 4.53 7.46
CA ARG A 231 -4.48 3.08 7.33
C ARG A 231 -3.35 2.58 8.19
N GLU A 232 -3.64 1.59 9.02
CA GLU A 232 -2.61 0.89 9.77
C GLU A 232 -1.97 -0.15 8.87
N LEU A 233 -0.64 -0.19 8.88
CA LEU A 233 0.16 -1.13 8.12
C LEU A 233 1.12 -1.82 9.10
N TYR A 234 1.34 -3.11 8.86
CA TYR A 234 2.36 -3.88 9.57
C TYR A 234 3.51 -4.18 8.62
N ILE A 235 4.71 -3.76 8.99
CA ILE A 235 5.94 -4.01 8.24
C ILE A 235 6.87 -4.78 9.18
N GLY A 236 7.22 -6.00 8.78
CA GLY A 236 8.19 -6.83 9.46
C GLY A 236 9.35 -7.16 8.52
N VAL A 237 10.56 -7.12 9.04
CA VAL A 237 11.77 -7.56 8.34
C VAL A 237 12.38 -8.69 9.16
N VAL A 238 12.69 -9.80 8.50
CA VAL A 238 13.37 -10.95 9.08
C VAL A 238 14.46 -11.37 8.11
N THR A 239 15.61 -11.73 8.65
CA THR A 239 16.69 -12.38 7.91
C THR A 239 16.52 -13.88 8.08
N ASP A 240 16.36 -14.60 6.98
CA ASP A 240 16.23 -16.06 6.94
C ASP A 240 17.45 -16.65 6.25
N ASP A 241 18.15 -17.60 6.88
CA ASP A 241 19.43 -18.14 6.41
C ASP A 241 19.53 -18.44 4.89
N PRO A 242 18.54 -19.07 4.23
CA PRO A 242 18.58 -19.33 2.79
C PRO A 242 18.33 -18.10 1.89
N PHE A 243 17.77 -17.00 2.41
CA PHE A 243 17.36 -15.83 1.61
C PHE A 243 18.06 -14.52 2.00
N GLY A 244 18.78 -14.51 3.13
CA GLY A 244 19.39 -13.33 3.73
C GLY A 244 18.45 -12.56 4.65
#